data_AF-A0A2U3QE90-F1
#
_entry.id   AF-A0A2U3QE90-F1
#
_cell.length_a   1.000
_cell.length_b   1.000
_cell.length_c   1.000
_cell.angle_alpha   90.00
_cell.angle_beta   90.00
_cell.angle_gamma   90.00
#
_symmetry.space_group_name_H-M   'P 1'
#
loop_
_entity.id
_entity.type
_entity.pdbx_description
1 polymer ?
#
loop_
_entity_poly.entity_id
_entity_poly.type
_entity_poly.pdbx_seq_one_letter_code
_entity_poly.pdbx_strand_id
1 'polypeptide(L)'
;MYLHVVQGLAAAGGGVEKTLQEQSEEVRSALRIIYTTRSFPSHPVAAHPRVPKDIREKVSRALLSMNNESEGRARLKNVPVEQLIPVKYDDYAVMSSWGIEKYWQPVSGD
;
A
#
# COMPACT_ATOMS: atom_id res chain seq x y z
N MET A 1 -2.55 4.65 -16.59
CA MET A 1 -1.18 4.30 -17.00
C MET A 1 -1.14 3.15 -18.00
N TYR A 2 -1.70 1.96 -17.68
CA TYR A 2 -1.71 0.80 -18.60
C TYR A 2 -2.23 1.13 -20.01
N LEU A 3 -3.35 1.86 -20.08
CA LEU A 3 -3.93 2.30 -21.35
C LEU A 3 -2.99 3.20 -22.18
N HIS A 4 -2.12 4.00 -21.55
CA HIS A 4 -1.17 4.83 -22.30
C HIS A 4 -0.13 3.97 -23.02
N VAL A 5 0.27 2.85 -22.42
CA VAL A 5 1.20 1.90 -23.05
C VAL A 5 0.50 1.16 -24.18
N VAL A 6 -0.73 0.68 -23.95
CA VAL A 6 -1.54 0.02 -24.98
C VAL A 6 -1.80 0.94 -26.18
N GLN A 7 -2.06 2.23 -25.93
CA GLN A 7 -2.30 3.24 -26.97
C GLN A 7 -1.03 3.78 -27.62
N GLY A 8 0.16 3.30 -27.24
CA GLY A 8 1.44 3.78 -27.77
C GLY A 8 1.82 5.21 -27.35
N LEU A 9 1.10 5.80 -26.38
CA LEU A 9 1.38 7.13 -25.83
C LEU A 9 2.59 7.13 -24.89
N ALA A 10 3.00 5.95 -24.40
CA ALA A 10 4.20 5.77 -23.60
C ALA A 10 4.85 4.42 -23.94
N ALA A 11 6.18 4.35 -23.94
CA ALA A 11 6.91 3.11 -24.20
C ALA A 11 6.78 2.07 -23.08
N ALA A 12 6.58 2.51 -21.82
CA ALA A 12 6.40 1.66 -20.64
C ALA A 12 5.69 2.42 -19.52
N GLY A 13 5.21 1.70 -18.50
CA GLY A 13 4.63 2.25 -17.27
C GLY A 13 4.83 1.31 -16.07
N GLY A 14 4.87 1.86 -14.85
CA GLY A 14 4.97 1.11 -13.60
C GLY A 14 3.75 1.27 -12.69
N GLY A 15 3.20 0.16 -12.19
CA GLY A 15 2.02 0.18 -11.32
C GLY A 15 2.04 -0.98 -10.33
N VAL A 16 1.06 -1.01 -9.43
CA VAL A 16 0.92 -2.09 -8.45
C VAL A 16 0.32 -3.31 -9.16
N GLU A 17 0.85 -4.50 -8.88
CA GLU A 17 0.40 -5.75 -9.51
C GLU A 17 -1.11 -5.93 -9.45
N LYS A 18 -1.73 -5.66 -8.28
CA LYS A 18 -3.18 -5.68 -8.10
C LYS A 18 -3.92 -4.81 -9.13
N THR A 19 -3.44 -3.59 -9.37
CA THR A 19 -4.09 -2.68 -10.33
C THR A 19 -3.96 -3.13 -11.79
N LEU A 20 -2.93 -3.93 -12.12
CA LEU A 20 -2.80 -4.60 -13.42
C LEU A 20 -3.79 -5.77 -13.52
N GLN A 21 -3.94 -6.56 -12.45
CA GLN A 21 -4.88 -7.69 -12.39
C GLN A 21 -6.34 -7.25 -12.49
N GLU A 22 -6.66 -6.06 -11.98
CA GLU A 22 -7.99 -5.42 -12.08
C GLU A 22 -8.33 -4.90 -13.49
N GLN A 23 -7.37 -4.86 -14.43
CA GLN A 23 -7.65 -4.48 -15.82
C GLN A 23 -8.39 -5.58 -16.58
N SER A 24 -9.09 -5.20 -17.67
CA SER A 24 -9.70 -6.16 -18.58
C SER A 24 -8.66 -7.10 -19.22
N GLU A 25 -9.10 -8.30 -19.61
CA GLU A 25 -8.23 -9.28 -20.27
C GLU A 25 -7.60 -8.73 -21.56
N GLU A 26 -8.35 -7.92 -22.31
CA GLU A 26 -7.86 -7.22 -23.50
C GLU A 26 -6.67 -6.31 -23.19
N VAL A 27 -6.75 -5.50 -22.12
CA VAL A 27 -5.66 -4.62 -21.71
C VAL A 27 -4.47 -5.43 -21.18
N ARG A 28 -4.72 -6.48 -20.40
CA ARG A 28 -3.66 -7.32 -19.83
C ARG A 28 -2.89 -8.07 -20.90
N SER A 29 -3.58 -8.64 -21.88
CA SER A 29 -2.97 -9.40 -22.98
C SER A 29 -2.19 -8.51 -23.96
N ALA A 30 -2.52 -7.22 -24.06
CA ALA A 30 -1.77 -6.23 -24.84
C ALA A 30 -0.47 -5.76 -24.16
N LEU A 31 -0.20 -6.18 -22.92
CA LEU A 31 0.94 -5.75 -22.13
C LEU A 31 1.88 -6.91 -21.80
N ARG A 32 3.17 -6.60 -21.61
CA ARG A 32 4.17 -7.55 -21.13
C ARG A 32 4.88 -6.97 -19.90
N ILE A 33 4.98 -7.77 -18.85
CA ILE A 33 5.77 -7.40 -17.66
C ILE A 33 7.25 -7.46 -18.02
N ILE A 34 7.95 -6.32 -17.91
CA ILE A 34 9.39 -6.23 -18.19
C ILE A 34 10.24 -6.25 -16.91
N TYR A 35 9.65 -5.93 -15.77
CA TYR A 35 10.32 -5.92 -14.47
C TYR A 35 9.29 -6.02 -13.33
N THR A 36 9.62 -6.81 -12.31
CA THR A 36 8.85 -6.92 -11.06
C THR A 36 9.72 -6.44 -9.92
N THR A 37 9.25 -5.45 -9.17
CA THR A 37 9.97 -4.92 -7.99
C THR A 37 9.97 -5.95 -6.86
N ARG A 38 10.92 -5.81 -5.93
CA ARG A 38 10.89 -6.55 -4.66
C ARG A 38 9.56 -6.30 -3.92
N SER A 39 9.09 -7.29 -3.18
CA SER A 39 7.98 -7.09 -2.23
C SER A 39 8.41 -6.18 -1.09
N PHE A 40 7.46 -5.42 -0.56
CA PHE A 40 7.65 -4.58 0.62
C PHE A 40 6.43 -4.68 1.54
N PRO A 41 6.57 -4.42 2.85
CA PRO A 41 5.45 -4.45 3.77
C PRO A 41 4.35 -3.47 3.34
N SER A 42 3.10 -3.88 3.51
CA SER A 42 1.94 -3.06 3.12
C SER A 42 1.78 -1.81 4.00
N HIS A 43 0.81 -0.98 3.66
CA HIS A 43 0.56 0.35 4.23
C HIS A 43 0.21 0.27 5.72
N PRO A 44 1.01 0.87 6.63
CA PRO A 44 0.69 0.92 8.05
C PRO A 44 -0.33 2.02 8.36
N VAL A 45 -1.12 1.81 9.42
CA VAL A 45 -1.82 2.90 10.10
C VAL A 45 -0.90 3.42 11.21
N ALA A 46 -0.35 4.61 11.02
CA ALA A 46 0.58 5.24 11.95
C ALA A 46 -0.11 6.34 12.79
N ALA A 47 0.28 6.45 14.05
CA ALA A 47 -0.20 7.50 14.97
C ALA A 47 0.97 8.32 15.50
N HIS A 48 0.83 9.65 15.49
CA HIS A 48 1.86 10.57 15.96
C HIS A 48 2.09 10.42 17.48
N PRO A 49 3.35 10.49 17.99
CA PRO A 49 3.66 10.33 19.42
C PRO A 49 2.93 11.31 20.36
N ARG A 50 2.56 12.49 19.85
CA ARG A 50 1.73 13.48 20.58
C ARG A 50 0.35 12.96 21.01
N VAL A 51 -0.14 11.89 20.37
CA VAL A 51 -1.41 11.26 20.75
C VAL A 51 -1.16 10.34 21.96
N PRO A 52 -1.88 10.52 23.08
CA PRO A 52 -1.73 9.70 24.27
C PRO A 52 -1.75 8.20 23.97
N LYS A 53 -0.90 7.45 24.67
CA LYS A 53 -0.70 6.01 24.43
C LYS A 53 -2.00 5.22 24.55
N ASP A 54 -2.82 5.52 25.55
CA ASP A 54 -4.09 4.84 25.79
C ASP A 54 -5.08 5.04 24.61
N ILE A 55 -5.10 6.23 24.00
CA ILE A 55 -5.91 6.52 22.81
C ILE A 55 -5.40 5.75 21.61
N ARG A 56 -4.07 5.74 21.37
CA ARG A 56 -3.47 4.96 20.27
C ARG A 56 -3.82 3.47 20.39
N GLU A 57 -3.77 2.91 21.59
CA GLU A 57 -4.11 1.51 21.85
C GLU A 57 -5.63 1.22 21.72
N LYS A 58 -6.49 2.15 22.13
CA LYS A 58 -7.95 2.02 21.93
C LYS A 58 -8.30 1.98 20.44
N VAL A 59 -7.75 2.90 19.66
CA VAL A 59 -7.99 2.96 18.20
C VAL A 59 -7.42 1.71 17.51
N SER A 60 -6.19 1.30 17.84
CA SER A 60 -5.59 0.09 17.27
C SER A 60 -6.44 -1.15 17.54
N ARG A 61 -6.93 -1.33 18.77
CA ARG A 61 -7.82 -2.45 19.11
C ARG A 61 -9.14 -2.40 18.36
N ALA A 62 -9.76 -1.23 18.23
CA ALA A 62 -11.01 -1.07 17.49
C ALA A 62 -10.82 -1.43 16.00
N LEU A 63 -9.74 -0.97 15.38
CA LEU A 63 -9.41 -1.33 14.01
C LEU A 63 -9.21 -2.84 13.85
N LEU A 64 -8.48 -3.48 14.76
CA LEU A 64 -8.26 -4.94 14.71
C LEU A 64 -9.54 -5.75 14.95
N SER A 65 -10.48 -5.25 15.78
CA SER A 65 -11.75 -5.95 16.04
C SER A 65 -12.68 -5.96 14.82
N MET A 66 -12.54 -4.99 13.91
CA MET A 66 -13.34 -4.92 12.67
C MET A 66 -13.21 -6.19 11.80
N ASN A 67 -12.09 -6.90 11.87
CA ASN A 67 -11.93 -8.17 11.15
C ASN A 67 -12.93 -9.25 11.63
N ASN A 68 -13.29 -9.21 12.90
CA ASN A 68 -14.11 -10.23 13.56
C ASN A 68 -15.61 -9.87 13.54
N GLU A 69 -15.94 -8.59 13.41
CA GLU A 69 -17.31 -8.08 13.37
C GLU A 69 -17.89 -8.12 11.94
N SER A 70 -19.14 -8.55 11.80
CA SER A 70 -19.80 -8.61 10.47
C SER A 70 -19.92 -7.23 9.83
N GLU A 71 -20.31 -6.22 10.61
CA GLU A 71 -20.38 -4.83 10.19
C GLU A 71 -18.99 -4.27 9.89
N GLY A 72 -17.99 -4.59 10.72
CA GLY A 72 -16.59 -4.23 10.51
C GLY A 72 -16.08 -4.76 9.16
N ARG A 73 -16.27 -6.04 8.87
CA ARG A 73 -15.91 -6.65 7.57
C ARG A 73 -16.66 -6.01 6.41
N ALA A 74 -17.93 -5.68 6.56
CA ALA A 74 -18.70 -5.00 5.51
C ALA A 74 -18.13 -3.60 5.21
N ARG A 75 -17.71 -2.85 6.24
CA ARG A 75 -17.04 -1.55 6.09
C ARG A 75 -15.67 -1.71 5.45
N LEU A 76 -14.89 -2.70 5.87
CA LEU A 76 -13.57 -2.97 5.29
C LEU A 76 -13.65 -3.33 3.81
N LYS A 77 -14.71 -3.98 3.33
CA LYS A 77 -14.89 -4.29 1.89
C LYS A 77 -15.11 -3.05 1.00
N ASN A 78 -15.55 -1.94 1.58
CA ASN A 78 -15.76 -0.69 0.83
C ASN A 78 -14.44 0.07 0.59
N VAL A 79 -13.39 -0.29 1.32
CA VAL A 79 -12.02 0.12 1.06
C VAL A 79 -11.25 -1.12 0.58
N PRO A 80 -10.16 -1.02 -0.19
CA PRO A 80 -9.44 -2.20 -0.68
C PRO A 80 -8.59 -2.87 0.42
N VAL A 81 -9.16 -3.07 1.61
CA VAL A 81 -8.53 -3.66 2.80
C VAL A 81 -9.17 -5.02 3.09
N GLU A 82 -8.42 -6.09 2.88
CA GLU A 82 -8.88 -7.46 3.14
C GLU A 82 -8.87 -7.79 4.64
N GLN A 83 -7.81 -7.40 5.33
CA GLN A 83 -7.61 -7.67 6.74
C GLN A 83 -6.67 -6.64 7.37
N LEU A 84 -6.96 -6.28 8.61
CA LEU A 84 -6.07 -5.48 9.46
C LEU A 84 -5.23 -6.41 10.36
N ILE A 85 -3.92 -6.26 10.36
CA ILE A 85 -3.01 -7.07 11.19
C ILE A 85 -2.16 -6.17 12.09
N PRO A 86 -1.77 -6.64 13.29
CA PRO A 86 -0.85 -5.89 14.13
C PRO A 86 0.53 -5.85 13.46
N VAL A 87 1.12 -4.67 13.39
CA VAL A 87 2.48 -4.44 12.87
C VAL A 87 3.29 -3.60 13.86
N LYS A 88 4.61 -3.74 13.79
CA LYS A 88 5.60 -2.97 14.54
C LYS A 88 6.45 -2.16 13.58
N TYR A 89 7.12 -1.14 14.10
CA TYR A 89 8.08 -0.35 13.31
C TYR A 89 9.16 -1.23 12.69
N ASP A 90 9.64 -2.23 13.43
CA ASP A 90 10.71 -3.14 12.99
C ASP A 90 10.32 -4.00 11.77
N ASP A 91 9.02 -4.20 11.52
CA ASP A 91 8.55 -4.92 10.31
C ASP A 91 8.95 -4.16 9.02
N TYR A 92 9.22 -2.86 9.14
CA TYR A 92 9.65 -1.98 8.05
C TYR A 92 11.15 -1.73 8.03
N ALA A 93 11.90 -2.18 9.05
CA ALA A 93 13.34 -1.89 9.17
C ALA A 93 14.17 -2.42 7.99
N VAL A 94 13.69 -3.47 7.31
CA VAL A 94 14.32 -4.00 6.08
C VAL A 94 14.45 -2.92 5.00
N MET A 95 13.52 -1.96 4.94
CA MET A 95 13.49 -0.93 3.91
C MET A 95 14.65 0.07 4.05
N SER A 96 15.14 0.30 5.27
CA SER A 96 16.29 1.17 5.53
C SER A 96 17.58 0.64 4.90
N SER A 97 17.68 -0.68 4.66
CA SER A 97 18.84 -1.29 3.99
C SER A 97 18.83 -1.11 2.47
N TRP A 98 17.75 -0.58 1.88
CA TRP A 98 17.58 -0.53 0.43
C TRP A 98 18.29 0.65 -0.24
N GLY A 99 18.87 1.55 0.54
CA GLY A 99 19.59 2.70 0.01
C GLY A 99 18.66 3.68 -0.72
N ILE A 100 17.38 3.75 -0.34
CA ILE A 100 16.37 4.60 -1.00
C ILE A 100 16.49 6.07 -0.60
N GLU A 101 17.11 6.34 0.54
CA GLU A 101 17.37 7.67 1.09
C GLU A 101 18.17 8.56 0.13
N LYS A 102 19.03 7.98 -0.72
CA LYS A 102 19.76 8.73 -1.76
C LYS A 102 18.86 9.35 -2.83
N TYR A 103 17.62 8.89 -2.93
CA TYR A 103 16.61 9.42 -3.84
C TYR A 103 15.55 10.26 -3.12
N TRP A 104 15.61 10.34 -1.79
CA TRP A 104 14.70 11.18 -0.99
C TRP A 104 15.23 12.61 -0.94
N GLN A 105 14.47 13.55 -1.52
CA GLN A 105 14.67 14.96 -1.23
C GLN A 105 13.72 15.34 -0.09
N PRO A 106 14.23 15.70 1.10
CA PRO A 106 13.36 16.25 2.13
C PRO A 106 12.68 17.48 1.54
N VAL A 107 11.36 17.56 1.69
CA VAL A 107 10.65 18.81 1.44
C VAL A 107 11.26 19.82 2.39
N SER A 108 12.04 20.77 1.87
CA SER A 108 12.56 21.89 2.65
C SER A 108 11.35 22.63 3.20
N GLY A 109 11.07 22.40 4.49
CA GLY A 109 10.03 23.10 5.21
C GLY A 109 10.57 24.44 5.72
N ASP A 110 9.76 25.49 5.52
CA ASP A 110 9.79 26.72 6.31
C ASP A 110 9.59 26.44 7.81
#